data_AF-A0A3B9H5Y5-F1
#
_entry.id   AF-A0A3B9H5Y5-F1
#
_cell.length_a   1.000
_cell.length_b   1.000
_cell.length_c   1.000
_cell.angle_alpha   90.00
_cell.angle_beta   90.00
_cell.angle_gamma   90.00
#
_symmetry.space_group_name_H-M   'P 1'
#
loop_
_entity.id
_entity.type
_entity.pdbx_description
1 polymer ?
#
loop_
_entity_poly.entity_id
_entity_poly.type
_entity_poly.pdbx_seq_one_letter_code
_entity_poly.pdbx_strand_id
1 'polypeptide(L)'
;MAMGDQKRILVVKGLLFKGLIYLGIVVSGIQILAGTGVRQLIDEISIAIPDRMEWIASLGSDLYFHRSFAIAVLVINGLLFYYNVKRNLRLREISWLIGIVVLEALSGIGMAYLGVPAFLQPIHLTLSFIMIALQLNLVQKVKIRA
;
A
#
# COMPACT_ATOMS: atom_id res chain seq x y z
N MET A 1 -0.57 21.96 24.46
CA MET A 1 -1.97 21.51 24.66
C MET A 1 -2.46 20.89 23.36
N ALA A 2 -2.20 19.59 23.15
CA ALA A 2 -2.67 18.90 21.95
C ALA A 2 -4.14 18.53 22.15
N MET A 3 -5.06 19.27 21.50
CA MET A 3 -6.44 18.83 21.36
C MET A 3 -6.40 17.48 20.66
N GLY A 4 -6.70 16.42 21.42
CA GLY A 4 -6.84 15.07 20.89
C GLY A 4 -7.80 15.11 19.72
N ASP A 5 -7.36 14.56 18.59
CA ASP A 5 -8.16 14.41 17.38
C ASP A 5 -9.38 13.54 17.74
N GLN A 6 -10.47 14.18 18.15
CA GLN A 6 -11.74 13.50 18.41
C GLN A 6 -12.05 12.65 17.20
N LYS A 7 -12.41 11.37 17.40
CA LYS A 7 -12.83 10.46 16.33
C LYS A 7 -13.97 11.09 15.53
N ARG A 8 -13.65 11.87 14.48
CA ARG A 8 -14.63 12.44 13.57
C ARG A 8 -15.18 11.29 12.73
N ILE A 9 -16.39 10.86 13.07
CA ILE A 9 -17.15 9.93 12.25
C ILE A 9 -17.70 10.74 11.08
N LEU A 10 -17.23 10.42 9.87
CA LEU A 10 -17.61 11.14 8.66
C LEU A 10 -18.75 10.40 7.98
N VAL A 11 -19.87 11.10 7.85
CA VAL A 11 -21.07 10.59 7.19
C VAL A 11 -21.04 11.07 5.74
N VAL A 12 -20.65 10.18 4.83
CA VAL A 12 -20.47 10.51 3.41
C VAL A 12 -21.73 10.11 2.63
N LYS A 13 -22.21 11.00 1.75
CA LYS A 13 -23.24 10.68 0.77
C LYS A 13 -22.61 9.88 -0.40
N GLY A 14 -23.14 8.69 -0.64
CA GLY A 14 -22.80 7.84 -1.78
C GLY A 14 -21.91 6.64 -1.45
N LEU A 15 -22.28 5.48 -2.00
CA LEU A 15 -21.59 4.20 -1.81
C LEU A 15 -20.19 4.16 -2.44
N LEU A 16 -19.93 5.00 -3.46
CA LEU A 16 -18.67 5.00 -4.22
C LEU A 16 -17.44 5.22 -3.35
N PHE A 17 -17.47 6.18 -2.42
CA PHE A 17 -16.30 6.49 -1.60
C PHE A 17 -15.97 5.34 -0.64
N LYS A 18 -16.99 4.73 -0.03
CA LYS A 18 -16.79 3.57 0.84
C LYS A 18 -16.40 2.32 0.04
N GLY A 19 -16.96 2.15 -1.16
CA GLY A 19 -16.58 1.11 -2.10
C GLY A 19 -15.10 1.19 -2.49
N LEU A 20 -14.58 2.40 -2.73
CA LEU A 20 -13.15 2.61 -3.01
C LEU A 20 -12.26 2.22 -1.82
N ILE A 21 -12.68 2.47 -0.58
CA ILE A 21 -11.93 2.04 0.61
C ILE A 21 -11.86 0.50 0.68
N TYR A 22 -13.00 -0.19 0.51
CA TYR A 22 -13.01 -1.66 0.49
C TYR A 22 -12.21 -2.24 -0.66
N LEU A 23 -12.34 -1.67 -1.86
CA LEU A 23 -11.53 -2.06 -3.01
C LEU A 23 -10.04 -1.88 -2.72
N GLY A 24 -9.66 -0.76 -2.09
CA GLY A 24 -8.29 -0.49 -1.66
C GLY A 24 -7.75 -1.57 -0.72
N ILE A 25 -8.55 -2.01 0.27
CA ILE A 25 -8.17 -3.09 1.19
C ILE A 25 -7.96 -4.41 0.44
N VAL A 26 -8.88 -4.80 -0.44
CA VAL A 26 -8.79 -6.06 -1.19
C VAL A 26 -7.56 -6.05 -2.09
N VAL A 27 -7.36 -4.98 -2.86
CA VAL A 27 -6.21 -4.84 -3.77
C VAL A 27 -4.90 -4.81 -2.99
N SER A 28 -4.85 -4.12 -1.85
CA SER A 28 -3.67 -4.08 -0.97
C SER A 28 -3.39 -5.45 -0.34
N GLY A 29 -4.42 -6.22 0.00
CA GLY A 29 -4.28 -7.60 0.49
C GLY A 29 -3.67 -8.53 -0.56
N ILE A 30 -4.18 -8.48 -1.80
CA ILE A 30 -3.60 -9.25 -2.92
C ILE A 30 -2.15 -8.83 -3.16
N GLN A 31 -1.86 -7.53 -3.12
CA GLN A 31 -0.51 -6.99 -3.28
C GLN A 31 0.47 -7.52 -2.22
N ILE A 32 0.04 -7.60 -0.96
CA ILE A 32 0.85 -8.14 0.13
C ILE A 32 1.11 -9.63 -0.07
N LEU A 33 0.09 -10.41 -0.43
CA LEU A 33 0.25 -11.84 -0.72
C LEU A 33 1.19 -12.08 -1.91
N ALA A 34 1.02 -11.34 -3.00
CA ALA A 34 1.93 -11.38 -4.14
C ALA A 34 3.37 -11.01 -3.74
N GLY A 35 3.54 -9.98 -2.90
CA GLY A 35 4.85 -9.58 -2.38
C GLY A 35 5.51 -10.65 -1.51
N THR A 36 4.73 -11.42 -0.73
CA THR A 36 5.27 -12.57 0.00
C THR A 36 5.76 -13.68 -0.91
N GLY A 37 5.07 -13.94 -2.03
CA GLY A 37 5.54 -14.89 -3.06
C GLY A 37 6.84 -14.44 -3.71
N VAL A 38 6.94 -13.16 -4.10
CA VAL A 38 8.19 -12.58 -4.64
C VAL A 38 9.34 -12.72 -3.63
N ARG A 39 9.09 -12.50 -2.34
CA ARG A 39 10.11 -12.69 -1.30
C ARG A 39 10.57 -14.14 -1.19
N GLN A 40 9.65 -15.10 -1.20
CA GLN A 40 10.00 -16.53 -1.17
C GLN A 40 10.89 -16.91 -2.35
N LEU A 41 10.57 -16.42 -3.56
CA LEU A 41 11.41 -16.63 -4.74
C LEU A 41 12.79 -15.98 -4.60
N ILE A 42 12.88 -14.76 -4.07
CA ILE A 42 14.18 -14.13 -3.77
C ILE A 42 15.00 -14.98 -2.79
N ASP A 43 14.37 -15.50 -1.75
CA ASP A 43 15.04 -16.34 -0.74
C ASP A 43 15.60 -17.62 -1.40
N GLU A 44 14.86 -18.27 -2.30
CA GLU A 44 15.33 -19.42 -3.09
C GLU A 44 16.47 -19.05 -4.06
N ILE A 45 16.32 -17.95 -4.81
CA ILE A 45 17.32 -17.46 -5.78
C ILE A 45 18.63 -17.12 -5.07
N SER A 46 18.55 -16.56 -3.86
CA SER A 46 19.74 -16.14 -3.09
C SER A 46 20.68 -17.28 -2.72
N ILE A 47 20.18 -18.52 -2.70
CA ILE A 47 20.98 -19.73 -2.45
C ILE A 47 21.80 -20.11 -3.70
N ALA A 48 21.22 -19.93 -4.88
CA ALA A 48 21.81 -20.34 -6.15
C ALA A 48 22.69 -19.25 -6.79
N ILE A 49 22.35 -17.97 -6.58
CA ILE A 49 22.99 -16.83 -7.24
C ILE A 49 23.61 -15.91 -6.18
N PRO A 50 24.95 -15.88 -6.04
CA PRO A 50 25.62 -15.01 -5.07
C PRO A 50 25.48 -13.51 -5.39
N ASP A 51 25.42 -13.15 -6.67
CA ASP A 51 25.28 -11.75 -7.08
C ASP A 51 23.82 -11.28 -6.95
N ARG A 52 23.59 -10.33 -6.04
CA ARG A 52 22.27 -9.78 -5.73
C ARG A 52 21.70 -8.93 -6.86
N MET A 53 22.55 -8.41 -7.75
CA MET A 53 22.11 -7.61 -8.89
C MET A 53 21.37 -8.47 -9.93
N GLU A 54 21.62 -9.78 -9.94
CA GLU A 54 20.97 -10.71 -10.88
C GLU A 54 19.61 -11.23 -10.38
N TRP A 55 19.32 -11.13 -9.08
CA TRP A 55 18.13 -11.75 -8.47
C TRP A 55 16.82 -11.30 -9.09
N ILE A 56 16.70 -9.99 -9.41
CA ILE A 56 15.49 -9.41 -9.98
C ILE A 56 15.22 -9.95 -11.39
N ALA A 57 16.27 -10.25 -12.16
CA ALA A 57 16.13 -10.81 -13.50
C ALA A 57 15.57 -12.23 -13.49
N SER A 58 15.78 -12.97 -12.38
CA SER A 58 15.32 -14.35 -12.20
C SER A 58 13.88 -14.48 -11.71
N LEU A 59 13.20 -13.39 -11.34
CA LEU A 59 11.83 -13.44 -10.77
C LEU A 59 10.70 -13.65 -11.79
N GLY A 60 10.96 -13.45 -13.09
CA GLY A 60 9.98 -13.69 -14.14
C GLY A 60 8.63 -12.97 -13.93
N SER A 61 7.52 -13.70 -14.14
CA SER A 61 6.14 -13.16 -14.14
C SER A 61 5.64 -12.70 -12.77
N ASP A 62 6.11 -13.29 -11.67
CA ASP A 62 5.64 -12.98 -10.31
C ASP A 62 5.90 -11.53 -9.93
N LEU A 63 7.05 -11.00 -10.34
CA LEU A 63 7.39 -9.60 -10.14
C LEU A 63 6.47 -8.66 -10.94
N TYR A 64 6.10 -9.01 -12.17
CA TYR A 64 5.17 -8.21 -12.97
C TYR A 64 3.77 -8.24 -12.38
N PHE A 65 3.32 -9.39 -11.91
CA PHE A 65 2.04 -9.53 -11.21
C PHE A 65 2.01 -8.63 -9.97
N HIS A 66 3.01 -8.71 -9.10
CA HIS A 66 3.14 -7.84 -7.93
C HIS A 66 3.20 -6.34 -8.31
N ARG A 67 3.98 -5.95 -9.32
CA ARG A 67 4.05 -4.55 -9.77
C ARG A 67 2.71 -4.03 -10.28
N SER A 68 1.92 -4.85 -10.95
CA SER A 68 0.59 -4.45 -11.44
C SER A 68 -0.35 -4.09 -10.31
N PHE A 69 -0.31 -4.84 -9.20
CA PHE A 69 -1.10 -4.55 -8.01
C PHE A 69 -0.54 -3.34 -7.24
N ALA A 70 0.78 -3.11 -7.22
CA ALA A 70 1.37 -1.87 -6.68
C ALA A 70 0.79 -0.62 -7.36
N ILE A 71 0.70 -0.64 -8.68
CA ILE A 71 0.11 0.45 -9.48
C ILE A 71 -1.37 0.62 -9.14
N ALA A 72 -2.12 -0.48 -9.03
CA ALA A 72 -3.52 -0.42 -8.64
C ALA A 72 -3.71 0.18 -7.24
N VAL A 73 -2.88 -0.21 -6.26
CA VAL A 73 -2.85 0.39 -4.91
C VAL A 73 -2.60 1.90 -5.01
N LEU A 74 -1.58 2.33 -5.76
CA LEU A 74 -1.26 3.75 -5.92
C LEU A 74 -2.42 4.54 -6.53
N VAL A 75 -3.04 4.02 -7.59
CA VAL A 75 -4.18 4.65 -8.26
C VAL A 75 -5.38 4.77 -7.33
N ILE A 76 -5.77 3.68 -6.64
CA ILE A 76 -6.94 3.68 -5.75
C ILE A 76 -6.73 4.66 -4.59
N ASN A 77 -5.56 4.66 -3.95
CA ASN A 77 -5.27 5.57 -2.86
C ASN A 77 -5.13 7.03 -3.34
N GLY A 78 -4.63 7.24 -4.56
CA GLY A 78 -4.63 8.54 -5.23
C GLY A 78 -6.05 9.07 -5.48
N LEU A 79 -6.97 8.21 -5.92
CA LEU A 79 -8.38 8.56 -6.07
C LEU A 79 -9.04 8.89 -4.73
N LEU A 80 -8.75 8.12 -3.66
CA LEU A 80 -9.24 8.43 -2.31
C LEU A 80 -8.74 9.79 -1.83
N PHE A 81 -7.46 10.10 -2.06
CA PHE A 81 -6.88 11.41 -1.75
C PHE A 81 -7.54 12.54 -2.54
N TYR A 82 -7.73 12.34 -3.85
CA TYR A 82 -8.44 13.30 -4.70
C TYR A 82 -9.85 13.59 -4.17
N TYR A 83 -10.63 12.56 -3.80
CA TYR A 83 -11.96 12.75 -3.22
C TYR A 83 -11.91 13.46 -1.87
N ASN A 84 -10.94 13.14 -1.02
CA ASN A 84 -10.74 13.79 0.28
C ASN A 84 -10.54 15.31 0.14
N VAL A 85 -9.71 15.72 -0.83
CA VAL A 85 -9.44 17.13 -1.14
C VAL A 85 -10.65 17.77 -1.81
N LYS A 86 -11.17 17.18 -2.89
CA LYS A 86 -12.28 17.74 -3.68
C LYS A 86 -13.54 17.96 -2.86
N ARG A 87 -13.84 17.07 -1.92
CA ARG A 87 -15.02 17.16 -1.04
C ARG A 87 -14.70 17.86 0.30
N ASN A 88 -13.48 18.37 0.48
CA ASN A 88 -13.01 19.02 1.70
C ASN A 88 -13.34 18.20 2.98
N LEU A 89 -13.15 16.87 2.90
CA LEU A 89 -13.46 15.96 4.02
C LEU A 89 -12.45 16.12 5.16
N ARG A 90 -11.23 16.61 4.86
CA ARG A 90 -10.16 16.89 5.83
C ARG A 90 -9.77 15.67 6.67
N LEU A 91 -9.87 14.46 6.10
CA LEU A 91 -9.39 13.24 6.72
C LEU A 91 -7.86 13.20 6.62
N ARG A 92 -7.18 13.30 7.77
CA ARG A 92 -5.72 13.26 7.84
C ARG A 92 -5.19 11.88 7.49
N GLU A 93 -5.92 10.83 7.84
CA GLU A 93 -5.56 9.43 7.58
C GLU A 93 -5.40 9.15 6.09
N ILE A 94 -6.22 9.76 5.23
CA ILE A 94 -6.09 9.60 3.78
C ILE A 94 -4.81 10.29 3.27
N SER A 95 -4.43 11.40 3.89
CA SER A 95 -3.19 12.11 3.55
C SER A 95 -1.95 11.32 4.01
N TRP A 96 -2.00 10.72 5.21
CA TRP A 96 -0.97 9.79 5.67
C TRP A 96 -0.90 8.54 4.79
N LEU A 97 -2.05 7.99 4.42
CA LEU A 97 -2.16 6.78 3.61
C LEU A 97 -1.48 6.96 2.25
N ILE A 98 -1.76 8.05 1.54
CA ILE A 98 -1.09 8.29 0.25
C ILE A 98 0.43 8.49 0.42
N GLY A 99 0.87 9.14 1.51
CA GLY A 99 2.30 9.27 1.83
C GLY A 99 2.97 7.91 2.05
N ILE A 100 2.33 7.02 2.83
CA ILE A 100 2.81 5.65 3.07
C ILE A 100 2.86 4.84 1.77
N VAL A 101 1.83 4.92 0.92
CA VAL A 101 1.79 4.22 -0.36
C VAL A 101 2.93 4.68 -1.28
N VAL A 102 3.23 5.98 -1.31
CA VAL A 102 4.37 6.50 -2.09
C VAL A 102 5.70 5.99 -1.53
N LEU A 103 5.88 5.98 -0.22
CA LEU A 103 7.10 5.44 0.41
C LEU A 103 7.25 3.93 0.17
N GLU A 104 6.15 3.19 0.22
CA GLU A 104 6.10 1.75 -0.06
C GLU A 104 6.54 1.49 -1.50
N ALA A 105 5.99 2.21 -2.47
CA ALA A 105 6.37 2.10 -3.87
C ALA A 105 7.85 2.45 -4.09
N LEU A 106 8.36 3.51 -3.46
CA LEU A 106 9.77 3.90 -3.55
C LEU A 106 10.70 2.83 -2.95
N SER A 107 10.32 2.22 -1.82
CA SER A 107 11.09 1.12 -1.25
C SER A 107 11.09 -0.13 -2.14
N GLY A 108 9.96 -0.44 -2.80
CA GLY A 108 9.87 -1.53 -3.78
C GLY A 108 10.73 -1.27 -5.03
N ILE A 109 10.69 -0.05 -5.55
CA ILE A 109 11.59 0.40 -6.64
C ILE A 109 13.05 0.29 -6.18
N GLY A 110 13.37 0.75 -4.97
CA GLY A 110 14.72 0.63 -4.41
C GLY A 110 15.22 -0.82 -4.38
N MET A 111 14.38 -1.78 -3.97
CA MET A 111 14.74 -3.21 -4.02
C MET A 111 14.99 -3.70 -5.45
N ALA A 112 14.21 -3.22 -6.43
CA ALA A 112 14.37 -3.62 -7.83
C ALA A 112 15.66 -3.11 -8.49
N TYR A 113 16.17 -1.95 -8.07
CA TYR A 113 17.34 -1.31 -8.71
C TYR A 113 18.64 -1.41 -7.90
N LEU A 114 18.57 -1.71 -6.59
CA LEU A 114 19.73 -1.72 -5.69
C LEU A 114 20.14 -3.13 -5.25
N GLY A 115 19.71 -4.18 -5.96
CA GLY A 115 20.06 -5.56 -5.64
C GLY A 115 19.40 -6.07 -4.35
N VAL A 116 18.12 -5.76 -4.14
CA VAL A 116 17.31 -6.16 -2.98
C VAL A 116 18.05 -5.98 -1.63
N PRO A 117 18.42 -4.73 -1.24
CA PRO A 117 19.11 -4.48 0.02
C PRO A 117 18.35 -5.11 1.21
N ALA A 118 19.06 -5.83 2.07
CA ALA A 118 18.43 -6.65 3.13
C ALA A 118 17.53 -5.84 4.07
N PHE A 119 17.88 -4.57 4.33
CA PHE A 119 17.10 -3.68 5.19
C PHE A 119 15.85 -3.09 4.50
N LEU A 120 15.79 -3.06 3.16
CA LEU A 120 14.61 -2.53 2.45
C LEU A 120 13.42 -3.48 2.50
N GLN A 121 13.66 -4.80 2.56
CA GLN A 121 12.58 -5.79 2.69
C GLN A 121 11.70 -5.58 3.95
N PRO A 122 12.24 -5.50 5.18
CA PRO A 122 11.43 -5.27 6.38
C PRO A 122 10.81 -3.87 6.40
N ILE A 123 11.47 -2.85 5.84
CA ILE A 123 10.91 -1.50 5.71
C ILE A 123 9.67 -1.54 4.81
N HIS A 124 9.80 -2.13 3.61
CA HIS A 124 8.71 -2.25 2.65
C HIS A 124 7.51 -2.98 3.26
N LEU A 125 7.74 -4.12 3.91
CA LEU A 125 6.67 -4.88 4.58
C LEU A 125 6.00 -4.10 5.72
N THR A 126 6.78 -3.35 6.49
CA THR A 126 6.26 -2.51 7.58
C THR A 126 5.37 -1.39 7.02
N LEU A 127 5.76 -0.76 5.92
CA LEU A 127 4.93 0.23 5.23
C LEU A 127 3.61 -0.39 4.74
N SER A 128 3.64 -1.62 4.22
CA SER A 128 2.44 -2.33 3.80
C SER A 128 1.49 -2.65 4.96
N PHE A 129 2.01 -3.00 6.13
CA PHE A 129 1.17 -3.19 7.33
C PHE A 129 0.57 -1.88 7.84
N ILE A 130 1.33 -0.78 7.84
CA ILE A 130 0.82 0.56 8.19
C ILE A 130 -0.28 0.98 7.21
N MET A 131 -0.08 0.74 5.91
CA MET A 131 -1.07 1.01 4.87
C MET A 131 -2.40 0.30 5.15
N ILE A 132 -2.38 -1.02 5.40
CA ILE A 132 -3.58 -1.80 5.74
C ILE A 132 -4.22 -1.28 7.04
N ALA A 133 -3.43 -0.99 8.08
CA ALA A 133 -3.94 -0.47 9.34
C ALA A 133 -4.69 0.86 9.16
N LEU A 134 -4.15 1.77 8.34
CA LEU A 134 -4.81 3.03 7.98
C LEU A 134 -6.10 2.79 7.18
N GLN A 135 -6.10 1.87 6.21
CA GLN A 135 -7.30 1.54 5.45
C GLN A 135 -8.41 0.95 6.32
N LEU A 136 -8.08 0.05 7.26
CA LEU A 136 -9.04 -0.50 8.23
C LEU A 136 -9.58 0.58 9.17
N ASN A 137 -8.74 1.54 9.60
CA ASN A 137 -9.18 2.68 10.39
C ASN A 137 -10.19 3.56 9.63
N LEU A 138 -9.96 3.79 8.34
CA LEU A 138 -10.86 4.56 7.47
C LEU A 138 -12.24 3.91 7.37
N VAL A 139 -12.33 2.58 7.25
CA VAL A 139 -13.62 1.87 7.22
C VAL A 139 -14.45 2.14 8.47
N GLN A 140 -13.81 2.22 9.65
CA GLN A 140 -14.50 2.49 10.91
C GLN A 140 -14.98 3.95 11.02
N LYS A 141 -14.20 4.90 10.49
CA LYS A 141 -14.52 6.34 10.55
C LYS A 141 -15.58 6.76 9.52
N VAL A 142 -15.68 6.09 8.38
CA VAL A 142 -16.61 6.43 7.29
C VAL A 142 -17.91 5.65 7.41
N LYS A 143 -18.99 6.34 7.82
CA LYS A 143 -20.35 5.78 7.86
C LYS A 143 -21.17 6.25 6.65
N ILE A 144 -22.07 5.40 6.19
CA ILE A 144 -23.03 5.74 5.14
C ILE A 144 -24.23 6.40 5.83
N ARG A 145 -24.70 7.53 5.31
CA ARG A 145 -26.01 8.06 5.67
C ARG A 145 -27.05 7.22 4.93
N ALA A 146 -27.92 6.54 5.67
CA ALA A 146 -29.16 5.98 5.13
C ALA A 146 -30.06 7.12 4.63
#